data_AF-A0A7V2SRG9-F1
#
_entry.id   AF-A0A7V2SRG9-F1
#
_cell.length_a   1.000
_cell.length_b   1.000
_cell.length_c   1.000
_cell.angle_alpha   90.00
_cell.angle_beta   90.00
_cell.angle_gamma   90.00
#
_symmetry.space_group_name_H-M   'P 1'
#
loop_
_entity.id
_entity.type
_entity.pdbx_description
1 polymer ?
#
loop_
_entity_poly.entity_id
_entity_poly.type
_entity_poly.pdbx_seq_one_letter_code
_entity_poly.pdbx_strand_id
1 'polypeptide(L)' 'DLGSLEVGKLADLIILNENPLENIRNTDKIDQVMQNGRLYDANTMNQIYPDKVQRKKFYFEK' A
#
# COMPACT_ATOMS: atom_id res chain seq x y z
N ASP A 1 9.31 5.84 -15.72
CA ASP A 1 8.78 4.60 -15.11
C ASP A 1 7.89 4.85 -13.91
N LEU A 2 8.22 5.77 -13.01
CA LEU A 2 7.42 6.08 -11.81
C LEU A 2 6.64 7.39 -12.00
N GLY A 3 5.54 7.54 -11.25
CA GLY A 3 4.79 8.80 -11.15
C GLY A 3 3.61 8.98 -12.11
N SER A 4 3.25 7.96 -12.90
CA SER A 4 1.98 7.94 -13.64
C SER A 4 1.40 6.52 -13.74
N LEU A 5 0.09 6.43 -13.95
CA LEU A 5 -0.66 5.17 -14.02
C LEU A 5 -0.91 4.79 -15.48
N GLU A 6 -0.06 3.92 -16.03
CA GLU A 6 -0.14 3.46 -17.41
C GLU A 6 0.15 1.95 -17.50
N VAL A 7 -0.41 1.30 -18.52
CA VAL A 7 -0.18 -0.13 -18.78
C VAL A 7 1.30 -0.37 -19.07
N GLY A 8 1.85 -1.45 -18.50
CA GLY A 8 3.25 -1.84 -18.66
C GLY A 8 4.21 -1.20 -17.65
N LYS A 9 3.73 -0.28 -16.80
CA LYS A 9 4.51 0.28 -15.68
C LYS A 9 4.46 -0.62 -14.44
N LEU A 10 5.39 -0.36 -13.53
CA LEU A 10 5.40 -1.00 -12.21
C LEU A 10 4.12 -0.63 -11.45
N ALA A 11 3.48 -1.63 -10.87
CA ALA A 11 2.36 -1.44 -9.98
C ALA A 11 2.88 -1.16 -8.56
N ASP A 12 3.46 0.03 -8.39
CA ASP A 12 3.91 0.57 -7.10
C ASP A 12 3.15 1.85 -6.80
N LEU A 13 2.22 1.79 -5.85
CA LEU A 13 1.38 2.93 -5.46
C LEU A 13 0.88 2.79 -4.01
N ILE A 14 0.41 3.91 -3.46
CA ILE A 14 -0.29 3.96 -2.18
C ILE A 14 -1.72 4.46 -2.40
N ILE A 15 -2.64 3.97 -1.58
CA ILE A 15 -4.03 4.43 -1.54
C ILE A 15 -4.21 5.15 -0.20
N LEU A 16 -4.69 6.40 -0.26
CA LEU A 16 -4.92 7.23 0.92
C LEU A 16 -6.42 7.29 1.22
N ASN A 17 -6.77 7.30 2.50
CA ASN A 17 -8.15 7.48 2.97
C ASN A 17 -8.58 8.95 3.02
N GLU A 18 -7.64 9.88 2.87
CA GLU A 18 -7.90 11.32 2.92
C GLU A 18 -7.12 12.08 1.85
N ASN A 19 -7.64 13.23 1.43
CA ASN A 19 -7.05 14.04 0.36
C ASN A 19 -5.78 14.78 0.84
N PRO A 20 -4.59 14.49 0.29
CA PRO A 20 -3.35 15.18 0.68
C PRO A 20 -3.26 16.63 0.21
N LEU A 21 -4.11 17.06 -0.73
CA LEU A 21 -4.16 18.45 -1.19
C LEU A 21 -4.87 19.38 -0.19
N GLU A 22 -5.75 18.83 0.65
CA GLU A 22 -6.42 19.59 1.72
C GLU A 22 -5.50 19.77 2.93
N ASN A 23 -4.72 18.73 3.26
CA ASN A 23 -3.73 18.77 4.32
C ASN A 23 -2.60 17.77 4.01
N ILE A 24 -1.35 18.25 3.98
CA ILE A 24 -0.18 17.40 3.71
C ILE A 24 -0.02 16.25 4.70
N ARG A 25 -0.53 16.39 5.94
CA ARG A 25 -0.53 15.31 6.95
C ARG A 25 -1.42 14.12 6.58
N ASN A 26 -2.32 14.29 5.61
CA ASN A 26 -3.14 13.19 5.10
C ASN A 26 -2.31 12.17 4.30
N THR A 27 -1.05 12.50 3.96
CA THR A 27 -0.11 11.52 3.40
C THR A 27 0.22 10.37 4.37
N ASP A 28 0.03 10.56 5.68
CA ASP A 28 0.17 9.50 6.69
C ASP A 28 -1.10 8.63 6.80
N LYS A 29 -2.20 8.98 6.14
CA LYS A 29 -3.50 8.28 6.18
C LYS A 29 -3.58 7.19 5.12
N ILE A 30 -2.58 6.31 5.10
CA ILE A 30 -2.46 5.23 4.13
C ILE A 30 -3.48 4.13 4.46
N ASP A 31 -4.31 3.78 3.47
CA ASP A 31 -5.24 2.65 3.54
C ASP A 31 -4.57 1.35 3.11
N GLN A 32 -3.95 1.38 1.93
CA GLN A 32 -3.37 0.21 1.29
C GLN A 32 -2.09 0.58 0.54
N VAL A 33 -1.22 -0.41 0.40
CA VAL A 33 0.03 -0.29 -0.36
C VAL A 33 0.06 -1.36 -1.42
N MET A 34 0.24 -0.95 -2.68
CA MET A 34 0.56 -1.85 -3.78
C MET A 34 2.07 -1.85 -3.97
N GLN A 35 2.68 -3.03 -3.88
CA GLN A 35 4.10 -3.23 -4.14
C GLN A 35 4.28 -4.38 -5.12
N ASN A 36 4.91 -4.11 -6.26
CA ASN A 36 5.16 -5.08 -7.33
C ASN A 36 3.90 -5.89 -7.69
N GLY A 37 2.74 -5.22 -7.75
CA GLY A 37 1.46 -5.86 -8.11
C GLY A 37 0.78 -6.67 -7.00
N ARG A 38 1.31 -6.67 -5.77
CA ARG A 38 0.66 -7.24 -4.58
C ARG A 38 0.12 -6.12 -3.71
N LEU A 39 -1.13 -6.26 -3.30
CA LEU A 39 -1.83 -5.27 -2.48
C LEU A 39 -1.82 -5.72 -1.02
N TYR A 40 -1.47 -4.80 -0.14
CA TYR A 40 -1.38 -5.01 1.30
C TYR A 40 -2.28 -4.04 2.06
N ASP A 41 -2.93 -4.54 3.10
CA ASP A 41 -3.59 -3.70 4.11
C ASP A 41 -2.51 -2.95 4.93
N ALA A 42 -2.59 -1.63 5.03
CA ALA A 42 -1.51 -0.83 5.62
C ALA A 42 -1.35 -1.05 7.13
N ASN A 43 -2.44 -1.38 7.84
CA ASN A 43 -2.43 -1.57 9.29
C ASN A 43 -1.83 -2.92 9.69
N THR A 44 -2.13 -3.96 8.92
CA THR A 44 -1.78 -5.34 9.26
C THR A 44 -0.65 -5.89 8.42
N MET A 45 -0.32 -5.27 7.28
CA MET A 45 0.61 -5.78 6.27
C MET A 45 0.23 -7.16 5.71
N ASN A 46 -1.02 -7.57 5.88
CA ASN A 46 -1.55 -8.77 5.23
C ASN A 46 -1.70 -8.49 3.74
N GLN A 47 -1.32 -9.46 2.91
CA GLN A 47 -1.62 -9.40 1.49
C GLN A 47 -3.12 -9.66 1.30
N ILE A 48 -3.79 -8.77 0.58
CA ILE A 48 -5.23 -8.87 0.29
C ILE A 48 -5.50 -9.22 -1.18
N TYR A 49 -4.52 -8.98 -2.08
CA TYR A 49 -4.58 -9.32 -3.50
C TYR A 49 -3.15 -9.59 -4.05
N PRO A 50 -2.96 -10.49 -5.05
CA PRO A 50 -3.96 -11.36 -5.67
C PRO A 50 -4.45 -12.46 -4.74
N ASP A 51 -3.56 -12.98 -3.90
CA ASP A 51 -3.88 -13.95 -2.88
C ASP A 51 -4.09 -13.28 -1.53
N LYS A 52 -4.97 -13.86 -0.71
CA LYS A 52 -5.15 -13.46 0.69
C LYS A 52 -4.15 -14.21 1.54
N VAL A 53 -3.09 -13.52 1.97
CA VAL A 53 -2.00 -14.11 2.77
C VAL A 53 -1.85 -13.32 4.04
N GLN A 54 -2.07 -13.97 5.18
CA GLN A 54 -1.75 -13.39 6.46
C GLN A 54 -0.23 -13.27 6.60
N ARG A 55 0.27 -12.10 7.00
CA ARG A 55 1.70 -11.92 7.16
C ARG A 55 2.26 -12.82 8.25
N LYS A 56 3.54 -13.11 8.15
CA LYS A 56 4.29 -13.74 9.23
C LYS A 56 4.55 -12.72 10.34
N LYS A 57 4.77 -13.23 11.55
CA LYS A 57 5.21 -12.44 12.69
C LYS A 57 6.54 -11.75 12.35
N PHE A 58 6.66 -10.47 12.63
CA PHE A 58 7.92 -9.74 12.45
C PHE A 58 8.92 -10.14 13.54
N TYR A 59 10.21 -9.97 13.26
CA TYR A 59 11.27 -10.33 14.20
C TYR A 59 11.19 -9.59 15.55
N PHE A 60 10.54 -8.43 15.59
CA PHE A 60 10.40 -7.56 16.77
C PHE A 60 9.10 -7.77 17.54
N GLU A 61 8.12 -8.48 16.97
CA GLU A 61 6.93 -8.87 17.70
C GLU A 61 7.34 -10.03 18.62
N LYS A 62 7.25 -9.83 19.94
CA LYS A 62 7.52 -10.89 20.93
C LYS A 62 6.22 -11.56 21.32
#